data_AF-A0A699ZJC7-F1
#
_entry.id   AF-A0A699ZJC7-F1
#
_cell.length_a   1.000
_cell.length_b   1.000
_cell.length_c   1.000
_cell.angle_alpha   90.00
_cell.angle_beta   90.00
_cell.angle_gamma   90.00
#
_symmetry.space_group_name_H-M   'P 1'
#
loop_
_entity.id
_entity.type
_entity.pdbx_description
1 polymer ?
#
loop_
_entity_poly.entity_id
_entity_poly.type
_entity_poly.pdbx_seq_one_letter_code
_entity_poly.pdbx_strand_id
1 'polypeptide(L)'
;VLKLWAQILKTVPRSRLVLKNKPFACDTARAHVLTLLAAEGIESWRVDLLPLAASNAEHLATYSLMDISLDPFPYAGTTTTCESLYMGVPCLTLAGHCHAHNVGLSLLTAVGLAQSMYIKA
;
A
#
# COMPACT_ATOMS: atom_id res chain seq x y z
N VAL A 1 -7.09 0.25 8.34
CA VAL A 1 -6.39 0.61 7.08
C VAL A 1 -7.35 0.89 5.93
N LEU A 2 -8.12 -0.09 5.41
CA LEU A 2 -8.96 0.12 4.20
C LEU A 2 -9.90 1.34 4.26
N LYS A 3 -10.53 1.60 5.40
CA LYS A 3 -11.36 2.80 5.60
C LYS A 3 -10.61 4.11 5.39
N LEU A 4 -9.37 4.21 5.89
CA LEU A 4 -8.53 5.39 5.68
C LEU A 4 -8.12 5.52 4.20
N TRP A 5 -7.73 4.41 3.57
CA TRP A 5 -7.41 4.42 2.15
C TRP A 5 -8.62 4.79 1.30
N ALA A 6 -9.83 4.34 1.64
CA ALA A 6 -11.07 4.77 1.00
C ALA A 6 -11.28 6.28 1.12
N GLN A 7 -10.97 6.90 2.27
CA GLN A 7 -11.02 8.35 2.42
C GLN A 7 -10.03 9.05 1.48
N ILE A 8 -8.77 8.58 1.40
CA ILE A 8 -7.77 9.10 0.45
C ILE A 8 -8.29 9.00 -0.99
N LEU A 9 -8.84 7.84 -1.36
CA LEU A 9 -9.41 7.61 -2.67
C LEU A 9 -10.56 8.59 -2.96
N LYS A 10 -11.43 8.89 -2.00
CA LYS A 10 -12.50 9.89 -2.19
C LYS A 10 -11.95 11.31 -2.34
N THR A 11 -10.88 11.65 -1.62
CA THR A 11 -10.24 12.98 -1.67
C THR A 11 -9.48 13.22 -2.97
N VAL A 12 -8.97 12.17 -3.62
CA VAL A 12 -8.23 12.26 -4.89
C VAL A 12 -9.04 11.57 -6.00
N PRO A 13 -9.93 12.29 -6.70
CA PRO A 13 -10.73 11.73 -7.79
C PRO A 13 -9.83 11.08 -8.84
N ARG A 14 -10.26 9.93 -9.38
CA ARG A 14 -9.54 9.12 -10.39
C ARG A 14 -8.28 8.38 -9.91
N SER A 15 -7.84 8.54 -8.66
CA SER A 15 -6.79 7.67 -8.11
C SER A 15 -7.28 6.22 -8.03
N ARG A 16 -6.35 5.27 -8.16
CA ARG A 16 -6.63 3.82 -8.04
C ARG A 16 -5.84 3.25 -6.88
N LEU A 17 -6.34 2.17 -6.29
CA LEU A 17 -5.69 1.39 -5.25
C LEU A 17 -5.24 0.06 -5.81
N VAL A 18 -3.93 -0.19 -5.80
CA VAL A 18 -3.35 -1.49 -6.15
C VAL A 18 -3.05 -2.25 -4.86
N LEU A 19 -3.65 -3.44 -4.69
CA LEU A 19 -3.34 -4.35 -3.60
C LEU A 19 -2.80 -5.65 -4.15
N LYS A 20 -1.67 -6.12 -3.64
CA LYS A 20 -1.02 -7.35 -4.09
C LYS A 20 -0.86 -8.34 -2.95
N ASN A 21 -1.42 -9.54 -3.10
CA ASN A 21 -1.32 -10.59 -2.10
C ASN A 21 -1.67 -11.97 -2.70
N LYS A 22 -1.16 -13.04 -2.10
CA LYS A 22 -1.43 -14.44 -2.50
C LYS A 22 -2.92 -14.79 -2.62
N PRO A 23 -3.81 -14.38 -1.70
CA PRO A 23 -5.23 -14.69 -1.79
C PRO A 23 -5.92 -14.13 -3.04
N PHE A 24 -5.37 -13.11 -3.71
CA PHE A 24 -6.00 -12.53 -4.89
C PHE A 24 -5.93 -13.40 -6.16
N ALA A 25 -5.33 -14.59 -6.06
CA ALA A 25 -5.50 -15.66 -7.04
C ALA A 25 -6.86 -16.38 -6.93
N CYS A 26 -7.63 -16.13 -5.86
CA CYS A 26 -8.94 -16.72 -5.64
C CYS A 26 -10.05 -15.66 -5.77
N ASP A 27 -11.05 -15.93 -6.61
CA ASP A 27 -12.15 -15.00 -6.87
C ASP A 27 -12.96 -14.66 -5.62
N THR A 28 -13.17 -15.62 -4.71
CA THR A 28 -13.89 -15.37 -3.45
C THR A 28 -13.15 -14.36 -2.57
N ALA A 29 -11.82 -14.45 -2.48
CA ALA A 29 -11.02 -13.50 -1.71
C ALA A 29 -11.00 -12.11 -2.38
N ARG A 30 -10.96 -12.05 -3.71
CA ARG A 30 -11.10 -10.79 -4.47
C ARG A 30 -12.45 -10.14 -4.21
N ALA A 31 -13.53 -10.90 -4.35
CA ALA A 31 -14.89 -10.44 -4.12
C ALA A 31 -15.07 -9.90 -2.70
N HIS A 32 -14.53 -10.59 -1.69
CA HIS A 32 -14.58 -10.14 -0.31
C HIS A 32 -13.97 -8.75 -0.11
N VAL A 33 -12.77 -8.50 -0.63
CA VAL A 33 -12.11 -7.18 -0.52
C VAL A 33 -12.87 -6.11 -1.31
N LEU A 34 -13.37 -6.43 -2.49
CA LEU A 34 -14.20 -5.51 -3.28
C LEU A 34 -15.49 -5.15 -2.53
N THR A 35 -16.15 -6.09 -1.85
CA THR A 35 -17.33 -5.81 -1.02
C THR A 35 -17.00 -4.87 0.13
N LEU A 36 -15.87 -5.06 0.81
CA LEU A 36 -15.44 -4.17 1.90
C LEU A 36 -15.19 -2.74 1.40
N LEU A 37 -14.53 -2.58 0.25
CA LEU A 37 -14.28 -1.27 -0.34
C LEU A 37 -15.55 -0.62 -0.89
N ALA A 38 -16.46 -1.42 -1.46
CA ALA A 38 -17.77 -0.95 -1.91
C ALA A 38 -18.63 -0.45 -0.75
N ALA A 39 -18.58 -1.11 0.42
CA ALA A 39 -19.25 -0.63 1.64
C ALA A 39 -18.71 0.72 2.11
N GLU A 40 -17.44 1.02 1.81
CA GLU A 40 -16.83 2.33 2.01
C GLU A 40 -17.08 3.30 0.83
N GLY A 41 -17.92 2.94 -0.15
CA GLY A 41 -18.29 3.79 -1.29
C GLY A 41 -17.20 3.93 -2.36
N ILE A 42 -16.33 2.92 -2.51
CA ILE A 42 -15.30 2.88 -3.56
C ILE A 42 -15.75 1.97 -4.69
N GLU A 43 -15.74 2.48 -5.90
CA GLU A 43 -16.11 1.74 -7.10
C GLU A 43 -15.03 0.71 -7.47
N SER A 44 -15.44 -0.47 -7.92
CA SER A 44 -14.53 -1.58 -8.25
C SER A 44 -13.51 -1.23 -9.33
N TRP A 45 -13.84 -0.34 -10.27
CA TRP A 45 -12.91 0.11 -11.31
C TRP A 45 -11.71 0.86 -10.72
N ARG A 46 -11.76 1.31 -9.46
CA ARG A 46 -10.66 1.99 -8.78
C ARG A 46 -9.74 1.04 -8.02
N VAL A 47 -9.96 -0.27 -8.08
CA VAL A 47 -9.25 -1.25 -7.26
C VAL A 47 -8.66 -2.34 -8.15
N ASP A 48 -7.33 -2.44 -8.14
CA ASP A 48 -6.59 -3.50 -8.81
C ASP A 48 -6.09 -4.50 -7.76
N LEU A 49 -6.65 -5.72 -7.78
CA LEU A 49 -6.22 -6.82 -6.90
C LEU A 49 -5.30 -7.75 -7.67
N LEU A 50 -4.02 -7.80 -7.30
CA LEU A 50 -2.98 -8.56 -8.00
C LEU A 50 -2.58 -9.81 -7.19
N PRO A 51 -2.52 -11.01 -7.81
CA PRO A 51 -1.93 -12.18 -7.17
C PRO A 51 -0.40 -12.03 -7.05
N LEU A 52 0.27 -13.05 -6.50
CA LEU A 52 1.74 -13.11 -6.57
C LEU A 52 2.20 -13.20 -8.03
N ALA A 53 3.30 -12.54 -8.34
CA ALA A 53 3.98 -12.67 -9.62
C ALA A 53 4.77 -13.99 -9.70
N ALA A 54 5.08 -14.46 -10.90
CA ALA A 54 5.78 -15.73 -11.08
C ALA A 54 7.28 -15.62 -10.75
N SER A 55 7.84 -14.41 -10.81
CA SER A 55 9.25 -14.14 -10.49
C SER A 55 9.42 -12.85 -9.67
N ASN A 56 10.60 -12.69 -9.05
CA ASN A 56 10.97 -11.46 -8.36
C ASN A 56 11.07 -10.27 -9.32
N ALA A 57 11.54 -10.50 -10.56
CA ALA A 57 11.63 -9.44 -11.56
C ALA A 57 10.24 -8.91 -11.94
N GLU A 58 9.29 -9.81 -12.20
CA GLU A 58 7.89 -9.43 -12.41
C GLU A 58 7.28 -8.80 -11.16
N HIS A 59 7.66 -9.28 -9.97
CA HIS A 59 7.20 -8.67 -8.73
C HIS A 59 7.62 -7.20 -8.65
N LEU A 60 8.90 -6.91 -8.84
CA LEU A 60 9.44 -5.55 -8.78
C LEU A 60 8.86 -4.68 -9.91
N ALA A 61 8.62 -5.24 -11.10
CA ALA A 61 8.00 -4.53 -12.21
C ALA A 61 6.57 -4.01 -11.88
N THR A 62 5.86 -4.64 -10.93
CA THR A 62 4.52 -4.15 -10.52
C THR A 62 4.53 -2.78 -9.84
N TYR A 63 5.67 -2.35 -9.27
CA TYR A 63 5.78 -1.00 -8.69
C TYR A 63 5.70 0.11 -9.76
N SER A 64 5.94 -0.20 -11.05
CA SER A 64 5.76 0.77 -12.14
C SER A 64 4.30 1.20 -12.37
N LEU A 65 3.34 0.48 -11.76
CA LEU A 65 1.92 0.82 -11.77
C LEU A 65 1.54 1.84 -10.68
N MET A 66 2.47 2.22 -9.82
CA MET A 66 2.21 2.97 -8.59
C MET A 66 2.93 4.30 -8.61
N ASP A 67 2.21 5.39 -8.36
CA ASP A 67 2.81 6.70 -8.16
C ASP A 67 3.34 6.87 -6.73
N ILE A 68 2.63 6.29 -5.74
CA ILE A 68 2.98 6.30 -4.32
C ILE A 68 2.66 4.93 -3.69
N SER A 69 3.41 4.55 -2.66
CA SER A 69 3.09 3.41 -1.79
C SER A 69 2.57 3.90 -0.44
N LEU A 70 1.59 3.18 0.12
CA LEU A 70 1.04 3.45 1.45
C LEU A 70 1.36 2.28 2.37
N ASP A 71 2.08 2.53 3.46
CA ASP A 71 2.30 1.50 4.47
C ASP A 71 0.98 1.17 5.21
N PRO A 72 0.73 -0.12 5.51
CA PRO A 72 -0.32 -0.51 6.43
C PRO A 72 0.07 -0.18 7.89
N PHE A 73 -0.92 -0.16 8.77
CA PHE A 73 -0.74 0.04 10.20
C PHE A 73 -1.74 -0.83 10.98
N PRO A 74 -1.46 -1.24 12.23
CA PRO A 74 -0.29 -0.87 13.05
C PRO A 74 0.98 -1.69 12.79
N TYR A 75 0.98 -2.54 11.75
CA TYR A 75 2.14 -3.32 11.34
C TYR A 75 2.61 -2.80 9.98
N ALA A 76 3.69 -2.02 9.97
CA ALA A 76 4.23 -1.40 8.77
C ALA A 76 4.95 -2.41 7.88
N GLY A 77 5.19 -2.00 6.63
CA GLY A 77 6.04 -2.76 5.73
C GLY A 77 7.49 -2.82 6.23
N THR A 78 8.24 -3.76 5.66
CA THR A 78 9.70 -3.82 5.81
C THR A 78 10.31 -4.07 4.44
N THR A 79 10.20 -5.30 3.95
CA THR A 79 10.69 -5.66 2.62
C THR A 79 9.99 -4.88 1.52
N THR A 80 8.65 -4.80 1.55
CA THR A 80 7.87 -4.08 0.53
C THR A 80 8.14 -2.56 0.54
N THR A 81 8.43 -1.99 1.71
CA THR A 81 8.85 -0.58 1.83
C THR A 81 10.22 -0.37 1.19
N CYS A 82 11.18 -1.26 1.46
CA CYS A 82 12.50 -1.22 0.80
C CYS A 82 12.39 -1.41 -0.72
N GLU A 83 11.56 -2.33 -1.20
CA GLU A 83 11.34 -2.58 -2.62
C GLU A 83 10.70 -1.38 -3.32
N SER A 84 9.70 -0.76 -2.69
CA SER A 84 9.07 0.47 -3.17
C SER A 84 10.10 1.57 -3.41
N LEU A 85 10.93 1.84 -2.39
CA LEU A 85 12.03 2.82 -2.47
C LEU A 85 13.08 2.44 -3.51
N TYR A 86 13.45 1.16 -3.59
CA TYR A 86 14.42 0.66 -4.58
C TYR A 86 13.91 0.84 -6.01
N MET A 87 12.62 0.69 -6.24
CA MET A 87 11.97 0.92 -7.53
C MET A 87 11.64 2.39 -7.80
N GLY A 88 12.05 3.31 -6.93
CA GLY A 88 11.84 4.75 -7.09
C GLY A 88 10.42 5.22 -6.76
N VAL A 89 9.60 4.38 -6.11
CA VAL A 89 8.26 4.75 -5.67
C VAL A 89 8.33 5.31 -4.25
N PRO A 90 7.89 6.55 -4.01
CA PRO A 90 7.86 7.12 -2.66
C PRO A 90 6.85 6.36 -1.78
N CYS A 91 7.24 6.08 -0.54
CA CYS A 91 6.39 5.38 0.42
C CYS A 91 6.00 6.30 1.60
N LEU A 92 4.69 6.42 1.85
CA LEU A 92 4.13 7.16 2.98
C LEU A 92 3.83 6.20 4.14
N THR A 93 4.27 6.55 5.34
CA THR A 93 4.09 5.73 6.55
C THR A 93 3.49 6.50 7.72
N LEU A 94 2.91 5.77 8.67
CA LEU A 94 2.33 6.33 9.89
C LEU A 94 3.22 5.97 11.09
N ALA A 95 3.58 6.96 11.91
CA ALA A 95 4.31 6.73 13.15
C ALA A 95 3.36 6.34 14.28
N GLY A 96 3.77 5.40 15.13
CA GLY A 96 2.97 4.92 16.25
C GLY A 96 3.77 4.57 17.51
N HIS A 97 3.18 3.75 18.39
CA HIS A 97 3.69 3.50 19.75
C HIS A 97 4.42 2.17 19.93
N CYS A 98 4.61 1.37 18.88
CA CYS A 98 5.30 0.08 18.97
C CYS A 98 6.31 -0.09 17.83
N HIS A 99 7.24 -1.03 17.99
CA HIS A 99 8.31 -1.27 17.02
C HIS A 99 7.75 -1.58 15.61
N ALA A 100 6.81 -2.53 15.52
CA ALA A 100 6.24 -2.96 14.24
C ALA A 100 5.53 -1.83 13.46
N HIS A 101 5.01 -0.81 14.15
CA HIS A 101 4.39 0.35 13.50
C HIS A 101 5.45 1.30 12.93
N ASN A 102 6.61 1.40 13.58
CA ASN A 102 7.62 2.41 13.25
C ASN A 102 8.72 1.91 12.30
N VAL A 103 8.61 0.69 11.75
CA VAL A 103 9.62 0.16 10.82
C VAL A 103 9.72 1.03 9.56
N GLY A 104 8.59 1.40 8.96
CA GLY A 104 8.56 2.30 7.79
C GLY A 104 9.22 3.66 8.11
N LEU A 105 8.92 4.25 9.27
CA LEU A 105 9.54 5.50 9.71
C LEU A 105 11.07 5.37 9.85
N SER A 106 11.54 4.26 10.43
CA SER A 106 12.97 3.98 10.57
C SER A 106 13.67 3.91 9.21
N LEU A 107 13.07 3.18 8.26
CA LEU A 107 13.60 3.06 6.88
C LEU A 107 13.63 4.41 6.16
N LEU A 108 12.56 5.19 6.21
CA LEU A 108 12.50 6.52 5.60
C LEU A 108 13.50 7.49 6.25
N THR A 109 13.74 7.37 7.55
CA THR A 109 14.76 8.17 8.25
C THR A 109 16.16 7.81 7.75
N ALA A 110 16.44 6.51 7.60
CA ALA A 110 17.75 6.03 7.13
C ALA A 110 18.10 6.51 5.72
N VAL A 111 17.10 6.68 4.84
CA VAL A 111 17.30 7.19 3.46
C VAL A 111 17.05 8.71 3.33
N GLY A 112 16.85 9.43 4.44
CA GLY A 112 16.71 10.89 4.44
C GLY A 112 15.36 11.43 3.95
N LEU A 113 14.30 10.59 3.91
CA LEU A 113 12.97 10.94 3.40
C LEU A 113 11.91 11.17 4.49
N ALA A 114 12.26 11.02 5.77
CA ALA A 114 11.28 11.11 6.86
C ALA A 114 10.46 12.42 6.84
N GLN A 115 11.10 13.58 6.66
CA GLN A 115 10.40 14.88 6.81
C GLN A 115 9.23 15.10 5.84
N SER A 116 9.25 14.48 4.65
CA SER A 116 8.20 14.63 3.65
C SER A 116 7.23 13.43 3.59
N MET A 117 7.58 12.29 4.20
CA MET A 117 6.93 11.00 3.93
C MET A 117 6.47 10.24 5.20
N TYR A 118 6.43 10.86 6.39
CA TYR A 118 5.73 10.29 7.54
C TYR A 118 4.64 11.21 8.08
N ILE A 119 3.60 10.58 8.62
CA ILE A 119 2.50 11.23 9.35
C ILE A 119 2.56 10.78 10.81
N LYS A 120 2.32 11.69 11.75
CA LYS A 120 2.12 11.30 13.17
C LYS A 120 0.65 10.90 13.36
N ALA A 121 0.42 9.73 13.97
CA ALA A 121 -0.91 9.27 14.34
C ALA A 121 -1.58 10.17 15.40
#